data_AF-A0A6P6PID2-F1
#
_entry.id   AF-A0A6P6PID2-F1
#
_cell.length_a   1.000
_cell.length_b   1.000
_cell.length_c   1.000
_cell.angle_alpha   90.00
_cell.angle_beta   90.00
_cell.angle_gamma   90.00
#
_symmetry.space_group_name_H-M   'P 1'
#
loop_
_entity.id
_entity.type
_entity.pdbx_description
1 polymer ?
#
loop_
_entity_poly.entity_id
_entity_poly.type
_entity_poly.pdbx_seq_one_letter_code
_entity_poly.pdbx_strand_id
1 'polypeptide(L)'
;MYHVFIYGTLKKGQPNHSLINNTTIGQAEFLAHARTVERYPLVIATKNNYPFLLNVPGKGKRVHGEIYSVDQKMLDFLDEFEECPELYQRTKVQLEVQDVDGEGENTLKPGSIEEALVYSTNKYEPEWLLKQTYESYDMNSDHKLQYHEDTSSE
;
A
#
# COMPACT_ATOMS: atom_id res chain seq x y z
N MET A 1 16.16 2.63 11.60
CA MET A 1 15.44 2.84 10.33
C MET A 1 14.59 1.61 10.07
N TYR A 2 13.47 1.79 9.38
CA TYR A 2 12.49 0.75 9.10
C TYR A 2 12.22 0.71 7.61
N HIS A 3 12.04 -0.49 7.04
CA HIS A 3 11.54 -0.62 5.67
C HIS A 3 10.02 -0.66 5.70
N VAL A 4 9.38 0.22 4.94
CA VAL A 4 7.93 0.30 4.79
C VAL A 4 7.56 0.09 3.33
N PHE A 5 6.60 -0.79 3.09
CA PHE A 5 6.03 -1.06 1.78
C PHE A 5 4.74 -0.29 1.58
N ILE A 6 4.76 0.56 0.56
CA ILE A 6 3.67 1.45 0.21
C ILE A 6 3.02 0.95 -1.09
N TYR A 7 1.73 0.65 -1.04
CA TYR A 7 0.98 0.11 -2.19
C TYR A 7 -0.16 1.03 -2.67
N GLY A 8 -0.53 2.04 -1.88
CA GLY A 8 -1.72 2.87 -2.06
C GLY A 8 -1.44 4.34 -2.37
N THR A 9 -2.16 5.24 -1.71
CA THR A 9 -2.17 6.69 -2.00
C THR A 9 -0.86 7.41 -1.73
N LEU A 10 0.07 6.79 -0.99
CA LEU A 10 1.37 7.35 -0.65
C LEU A 10 2.46 7.05 -1.70
N LYS A 11 2.19 6.19 -2.69
CA LYS A 11 3.15 5.86 -3.77
C LYS A 11 3.50 7.08 -4.63
N LYS A 12 4.64 7.05 -5.34
CA LYS A 12 5.01 8.08 -6.33
C LYS A 12 3.84 8.30 -7.33
N GLY A 13 3.51 9.56 -7.58
CA GLY A 13 2.42 9.96 -8.48
C GLY A 13 1.00 9.81 -7.91
N GLN A 14 0.84 9.38 -6.65
CA GLN A 14 -0.45 9.29 -5.96
C GLN A 14 -0.69 10.51 -5.04
N PRO A 15 -1.94 10.80 -4.63
CA PRO A 15 -2.32 12.08 -4.01
C PRO A 15 -1.56 12.43 -2.73
N ASN A 16 -1.19 11.44 -1.92
CA ASN A 16 -0.58 11.65 -0.61
C ASN A 16 0.95 11.54 -0.64
N HIS A 17 1.56 11.39 -1.82
CA HIS A 17 3.02 11.23 -1.95
C HIS A 17 3.83 12.41 -1.39
N SER A 18 3.26 13.61 -1.37
CA SER A 18 3.91 14.80 -0.79
C SER A 18 4.24 14.64 0.69
N LEU A 19 3.51 13.79 1.43
CA LEU A 19 3.80 13.47 2.83
C LEU A 19 5.11 12.70 2.98
N ILE A 20 5.37 11.73 2.10
CA ILE A 20 6.61 10.94 2.12
C ILE A 20 7.84 11.83 1.94
N ASN A 21 7.74 12.87 1.11
CA ASN A 21 8.85 13.81 0.86
C ASN A 21 8.96 14.94 1.90
N ASN A 22 8.07 14.99 2.90
CA ASN A 22 8.05 16.06 3.88
C ASN A 22 9.02 15.80 5.04
N THR A 23 10.22 16.38 4.95
CA THR A 23 11.29 16.23 5.96
C THR A 23 10.93 16.77 7.36
N THR A 24 9.87 17.56 7.49
CA THR A 24 9.40 18.08 8.79
C THR A 24 8.68 17.01 9.62
N ILE A 25 8.09 16.00 8.97
CA ILE A 25 7.39 14.87 9.62
C ILE A 25 8.25 13.59 9.72
N GLY A 26 9.45 13.59 9.13
CA GLY A 26 10.44 12.53 9.26
C GLY A 26 11.24 12.35 7.98
N GLN A 27 12.10 11.35 7.94
CA GLN A 27 12.88 11.01 6.73
C GLN A 27 12.31 9.77 6.06
N ALA A 28 12.18 9.80 4.75
CA ALA A 28 11.86 8.65 3.91
C ALA A 28 12.72 8.66 2.65
N GLU A 29 13.39 7.53 2.39
CA GLU A 29 14.23 7.32 1.22
C GLU A 29 13.66 6.17 0.41
N PHE A 30 13.40 6.41 -0.88
CA PHE A 30 12.96 5.35 -1.78
C PHE A 30 14.10 4.34 -1.99
N LEU A 31 13.81 3.06 -1.82
CA LEU A 31 14.78 1.98 -2.03
C LEU A 31 14.52 1.20 -3.32
N ALA A 32 13.26 0.81 -3.56
CA ALA A 32 12.93 -0.11 -4.64
C ALA A 32 11.45 -0.13 -5.01
N HIS A 33 11.15 -0.49 -6.25
CA HIS A 33 9.87 -1.09 -6.60
C HIS A 33 9.87 -2.55 -6.19
N ALA A 34 8.76 -3.01 -5.62
CA ALA A 34 8.63 -4.38 -5.14
C ALA A 34 7.21 -4.93 -5.32
N ARG A 35 7.10 -6.24 -5.20
CA ARG A 35 5.82 -6.95 -5.24
C ARG A 35 5.72 -7.94 -4.08
N THR A 36 4.56 -8.05 -3.43
CA THR A 36 4.36 -9.06 -2.38
C THR A 36 4.67 -10.47 -2.90
N VAL A 37 5.38 -11.28 -2.12
CA VAL A 37 5.63 -12.70 -2.44
C VAL A 37 4.30 -13.45 -2.39
N GLU A 38 3.62 -13.34 -1.26
CA GLU A 38 2.28 -13.87 -1.08
C GLU A 38 1.23 -13.03 -1.81
N ARG A 39 0.09 -13.65 -2.10
CA ARG A 39 -1.08 -12.95 -2.64
C ARG A 39 -1.87 -12.32 -1.51
N TYR A 40 -2.37 -11.11 -1.73
CA TYR A 40 -3.29 -10.42 -0.83
C TYR A 40 -4.48 -9.84 -1.61
N PRO A 41 -5.69 -9.76 -1.01
CA PRO A 41 -6.78 -8.98 -1.57
C PRO A 41 -6.50 -7.48 -1.37
N LEU A 42 -6.10 -6.80 -2.45
CA LEU A 42 -6.12 -5.34 -2.52
C LEU A 42 -7.45 -4.91 -3.14
N VAL A 43 -8.32 -4.27 -2.36
CA VAL A 43 -9.67 -3.89 -2.78
C VAL A 43 -9.89 -2.38 -2.67
N ILE A 44 -10.80 -1.85 -3.47
CA ILE A 44 -11.30 -0.48 -3.35
C ILE A 44 -12.72 -0.59 -2.82
N ALA A 45 -12.93 -0.18 -1.58
CA ALA A 45 -14.14 -0.55 -0.85
C ALA A 45 -14.98 0.62 -0.35
N THR A 46 -14.43 1.83 -0.27
CA THR A 46 -15.15 3.03 0.18
C THR A 46 -15.53 3.94 -0.99
N LYS A 47 -16.52 4.81 -0.79
CA LYS A 47 -16.94 5.82 -1.77
C LYS A 47 -15.82 6.80 -2.16
N ASN A 48 -14.78 6.89 -1.32
CA ASN A 48 -13.63 7.76 -1.51
C ASN A 48 -12.50 7.07 -2.29
N ASN A 49 -12.74 5.87 -2.84
CA ASN A 49 -11.80 5.08 -3.61
C ASN A 49 -10.48 4.75 -2.88
N TYR A 50 -10.51 4.63 -1.55
CA TYR A 50 -9.32 4.25 -0.80
C TYR A 50 -8.96 2.76 -1.02
N PRO A 51 -7.67 2.46 -1.26
CA PRO A 51 -7.19 1.09 -1.38
C PRO A 51 -7.01 0.45 -0.01
N PHE A 52 -7.58 -0.74 0.18
CA PHE A 52 -7.40 -1.55 1.40
C PHE A 52 -6.69 -2.85 1.06
N LEU A 53 -5.54 -3.09 1.69
CA LEU A 53 -4.89 -4.40 1.68
C LEU A 53 -5.45 -5.25 2.82
N LEU A 54 -6.30 -6.22 2.47
CA LEU A 54 -6.88 -7.13 3.47
C LEU A 54 -5.82 -8.15 3.87
N ASN A 55 -5.63 -8.35 5.17
CA ASN A 55 -4.63 -9.27 5.69
C ASN A 55 -5.11 -10.73 5.63
N VAL A 56 -5.29 -11.22 4.40
CA VAL A 56 -5.68 -12.60 4.09
C VAL A 56 -4.67 -13.19 3.11
N PRO A 57 -3.47 -13.57 3.61
CA PRO A 57 -2.41 -14.10 2.76
C PRO A 57 -2.89 -15.34 1.98
N GLY A 58 -2.42 -15.45 0.74
CA GLY A 58 -2.77 -16.51 -0.20
C GLY A 58 -4.01 -16.23 -1.05
N LYS A 59 -4.77 -15.16 -0.80
CA LYS A 59 -5.94 -14.74 -1.59
C LYS A 59 -5.66 -13.49 -2.44
N GLY A 60 -6.48 -13.23 -3.46
CA GLY A 60 -6.33 -12.06 -4.31
C GLY A 60 -5.12 -12.18 -5.23
N LYS A 61 -4.28 -11.14 -5.28
CA LYS A 61 -3.15 -11.05 -6.22
C LYS A 61 -1.88 -10.64 -5.50
N ARG A 62 -0.73 -10.81 -6.15
CA ARG A 62 0.53 -10.29 -5.65
C ARG A 62 0.59 -8.78 -5.96
N VAL A 63 0.72 -7.95 -4.92
CA VAL A 63 0.51 -6.51 -4.98
C VAL A 63 1.83 -5.77 -5.22
N HIS A 64 1.83 -4.85 -6.18
CA HIS A 64 2.95 -3.96 -6.51
C HIS A 64 2.92 -2.70 -5.65
N GLY A 65 4.11 -2.24 -5.30
CA GLY A 65 4.32 -1.03 -4.53
C GLY A 65 5.78 -0.64 -4.47
N GLU A 66 6.10 0.16 -3.46
CA GLU A 66 7.39 0.82 -3.30
C GLU A 66 7.90 0.56 -1.88
N ILE A 67 9.19 0.24 -1.76
CA ILE A 67 9.88 0.11 -0.48
C ILE A 67 10.57 1.42 -0.16
N TYR A 68 10.31 1.95 1.03
CA TYR A 68 10.97 3.12 1.60
C TYR A 68 11.72 2.76 2.88
N SER A 69 12.94 3.29 3.03
CA SER A 69 13.62 3.37 4.33
C SER A 69 13.13 4.60 5.06
N VAL A 70 12.55 4.43 6.25
CA VAL A 70 12.02 5.52 7.06
C VAL A 70 12.66 5.58 8.44
N ASP A 71 12.75 6.79 9.00
CA ASP A 71 13.11 6.96 10.41
C ASP A 71 11.91 6.71 11.35
N GLN A 72 12.16 6.68 12.66
CA GLN A 72 11.09 6.46 13.65
C GLN A 72 10.01 7.55 13.57
N LYS A 73 10.41 8.79 13.30
CA LYS A 73 9.49 9.95 13.28
C LYS A 73 8.49 9.85 12.13
N MET A 74 8.97 9.52 10.92
CA MET A 74 8.11 9.25 9.77
C MET A 74 7.22 8.04 10.04
N LEU A 75 7.78 7.00 10.65
CA LEU A 75 7.03 5.80 10.96
C LEU A 75 5.87 6.05 11.96
N ASP A 76 6.09 6.89 12.98
CA ASP A 76 5.07 7.29 13.95
C ASP A 76 3.97 8.14 13.28
N PHE A 77 4.36 9.05 12.37
CA PHE A 77 3.41 9.82 11.58
C PHE A 77 2.54 8.92 10.70
N LEU A 78 3.13 7.92 10.05
CA LEU A 78 2.39 6.97 9.20
C LEU A 78 1.39 6.15 10.03
N ASP A 79 1.72 5.78 11.26
CA ASP A 79 0.78 5.10 12.15
C ASP A 79 -0.44 5.97 12.47
N GLU A 80 -0.23 7.26 12.76
CA GLU A 80 -1.32 8.20 13.01
C GLU A 80 -2.15 8.45 11.74
N PHE A 81 -1.49 8.63 10.60
CA PHE A 81 -2.13 8.91 9.31
C PHE A 81 -3.01 7.75 8.82
N GLU A 82 -2.57 6.50 9.03
CA GLU A 82 -3.30 5.29 8.67
C GLU A 82 -4.27 4.83 9.77
N GLU A 83 -4.51 5.67 10.78
CA GLU A 83 -5.41 5.40 11.92
C GLU A 83 -5.10 4.02 12.58
N CYS A 84 -3.83 3.73 12.83
CA CYS A 84 -3.38 2.46 13.40
C CYS A 84 -3.45 2.50 14.95
N PRO A 85 -3.96 1.44 15.62
CA PRO A 85 -4.42 0.14 15.08
C PRO A 85 -5.91 0.06 14.73
N GLU A 86 -6.65 1.18 14.75
CA GLU A 86 -8.11 1.26 14.61
C GLU A 86 -8.62 0.86 13.23
N LEU A 87 -8.04 1.39 12.15
CA LEU A 87 -8.42 1.14 10.76
C LEU A 87 -7.47 0.15 10.10
N TYR A 88 -6.18 0.51 10.03
CA TYR A 88 -5.10 -0.36 9.60
C TYR A 88 -4.32 -0.91 10.78
N GLN A 89 -3.52 -1.93 10.52
CA GLN A 89 -2.56 -2.50 11.45
C GLN A 89 -1.23 -2.61 10.72
N ARG A 90 -0.17 -2.17 11.39
CA ARG A 90 1.18 -2.35 10.87
C ARG A 90 1.60 -3.81 11.05
N THR A 91 1.81 -4.48 9.92
CA THR A 91 2.15 -5.90 9.82
C THR A 91 3.43 -6.09 9.02
N LYS A 92 4.02 -7.29 9.05
CA LYS A 92 5.20 -7.61 8.23
C LYS A 92 4.79 -8.38 6.98
N VAL A 93 5.47 -8.11 5.87
CA VAL A 93 5.26 -8.82 4.59
C VAL A 93 6.60 -9.10 3.91
N GLN A 94 6.66 -10.22 3.19
CA GLN A 94 7.79 -10.55 2.30
C GLN A 94 7.54 -9.99 0.90
N LEU A 95 8.56 -9.36 0.35
CA LEU A 95 8.51 -8.62 -0.91
C LEU A 95 9.61 -9.10 -1.83
N GLU A 96 9.25 -9.41 -3.07
CA GLU A 96 10.20 -9.61 -4.16
C GLU A 96 10.56 -8.23 -4.73
N VAL A 97 11.84 -7.88 -4.64
CA VAL A 97 12.39 -6.62 -5.21
C VAL A 97 12.36 -6.73 -6.73
N GLN A 98 11.77 -5.74 -7.41
CA GLN A 98 11.65 -5.73 -8.87
C GLN A 98 12.69 -4.85 -9.53
N ASP A 99 12.83 -3.62 -9.06
CA ASP A 99 13.72 -2.61 -9.61
C ASP A 99 14.17 -1.65 -8.52
N VAL A 100 15.35 -1.05 -8.65
CA VAL A 100 15.95 -0.15 -7.65
C VAL A 100 16.40 1.15 -8.28
N ASP A 101 16.29 2.26 -7.54
CA ASP A 101 16.85 3.54 -7.99
C ASP A 101 18.36 3.55 -7.67
N GLY A 102 19.20 3.34 -8.70
CA GLY A 102 20.65 3.55 -8.65
C GLY A 102 21.52 2.30 -8.42
N GLU A 103 22.79 2.39 -8.80
CA GLU A 103 23.82 1.38 -8.55
C GLU A 103 24.68 1.81 -7.36
N GLY A 104 24.52 1.16 -6.20
CA GLY A 104 25.33 1.42 -5.00
C GLY A 104 25.48 0.17 -4.15
N GLU A 105 26.53 0.07 -3.33
CA GLU A 105 26.82 -1.16 -2.54
C GLU A 105 25.75 -1.50 -1.48
N ASN A 106 24.84 -0.57 -1.17
CA ASN A 106 23.73 -0.74 -0.22
C ASN A 106 22.34 -0.81 -0.90
N THR A 107 22.26 -0.96 -2.22
CA THR A 107 20.97 -1.09 -2.91
C THR A 107 20.42 -2.51 -2.82
N LEU A 108 19.09 -2.60 -2.71
CA LEU A 108 18.39 -3.88 -2.77
C LEU A 108 18.66 -4.54 -4.13
N LYS A 109 18.65 -5.87 -4.19
CA LYS A 109 18.96 -6.59 -5.43
C LYS A 109 17.67 -7.04 -6.10
N PRO A 110 17.45 -6.74 -7.39
CA PRO A 110 16.34 -7.32 -8.13
C PRO A 110 16.28 -8.85 -7.98
N GLY A 111 15.10 -9.37 -7.65
CA GLY A 111 14.85 -10.77 -7.33
C GLY A 111 15.18 -11.19 -5.89
N SER A 112 15.75 -10.33 -5.04
CA SER A 112 15.87 -10.62 -3.60
C SER A 112 14.51 -10.55 -2.91
N ILE A 113 14.41 -11.28 -1.79
CA ILE A 113 13.25 -11.21 -0.91
C ILE A 113 13.60 -10.36 0.30
N GLU A 114 12.82 -9.31 0.53
CA GLU A 114 12.97 -8.40 1.67
C GLU A 114 11.74 -8.43 2.57
N GLU A 115 11.97 -8.36 3.88
CA GLU A 115 10.89 -8.15 4.85
C GLU A 115 10.70 -6.64 5.09
N ALA A 116 9.46 -6.17 4.99
CA ALA A 116 9.11 -4.79 5.30
C ALA A 116 7.79 -4.70 6.08
N LEU A 117 7.57 -3.55 6.70
CA LEU A 117 6.31 -3.19 7.34
C LEU A 117 5.29 -2.77 6.29
N VAL A 118 4.03 -3.12 6.47
CA VAL A 118 2.92 -2.72 5.60
C VAL A 118 1.68 -2.44 6.45
N TYR A 119 0.91 -1.42 6.06
CA TYR A 119 -0.41 -1.14 6.63
C TYR A 119 -1.43 -2.05 5.96
N SER A 120 -1.85 -3.10 6.65
CA SER A 120 -2.91 -4.02 6.20
C SER A 120 -4.06 -4.00 7.20
N THR A 121 -5.24 -4.50 6.85
CA THR A 121 -6.38 -4.49 7.77
C THR A 121 -7.00 -5.87 7.94
N ASN A 122 -7.35 -6.19 9.18
CA ASN A 122 -8.22 -7.30 9.59
C ASN A 122 -9.63 -6.81 9.96
N LYS A 123 -9.88 -5.51 9.88
CA LYS A 123 -11.13 -4.84 10.28
C LYS A 123 -11.88 -4.39 9.04
N TYR A 124 -12.58 -5.35 8.42
CA TYR A 124 -13.33 -5.13 7.19
C TYR A 124 -14.62 -5.95 7.20
N GLU A 125 -15.60 -5.50 6.42
CA GLU A 125 -16.83 -6.25 6.21
C GLU A 125 -16.57 -7.51 5.37
N PRO A 126 -17.18 -8.67 5.68
CA PRO A 126 -16.94 -9.91 4.93
C PRO A 126 -17.16 -9.80 3.42
N GLU A 127 -18.09 -8.93 3.00
CA GLU A 127 -18.39 -8.67 1.58
C GLU A 127 -17.20 -8.06 0.82
N TRP A 128 -16.24 -7.43 1.51
CA TRP A 128 -15.04 -6.87 0.86
C TRP A 128 -14.18 -7.98 0.25
N LEU A 129 -14.23 -9.21 0.78
CA LEU A 129 -13.53 -10.36 0.21
C LEU A 129 -14.11 -10.81 -1.15
N LEU A 130 -15.32 -10.36 -1.48
CA LEU A 130 -15.98 -10.65 -2.76
C LEU A 130 -15.72 -9.56 -3.81
N LYS A 131 -15.12 -8.43 -3.41
CA LYS A 131 -14.80 -7.32 -4.34
C LYS A 131 -13.67 -7.72 -5.29
N GLN A 132 -13.61 -7.01 -6.41
CA GLN A 132 -12.50 -7.11 -7.35
C GLN A 132 -11.18 -6.80 -6.64
N THR A 133 -10.17 -7.65 -6.89
CA THR A 133 -8.82 -7.46 -6.35
C THR A 133 -7.87 -6.93 -7.42
N TYR A 134 -6.99 -5.99 -7.03
CA TYR A 134 -6.06 -5.31 -7.91
C TYR A 134 -4.62 -5.73 -7.66
N GLU A 135 -3.76 -5.63 -8.68
CA GLU A 135 -2.31 -5.84 -8.52
C GLU A 135 -1.58 -4.56 -8.16
N SER A 136 -2.14 -3.40 -8.50
CA SER A 136 -1.60 -2.09 -8.19
C SER A 136 -2.76 -1.11 -8.07
N TYR A 137 -2.71 -0.23 -7.07
CA TYR A 137 -3.63 0.89 -6.96
C TYR A 137 -3.14 2.08 -7.80
N ASP A 138 -4.07 2.72 -8.50
CA ASP A 138 -3.87 4.02 -9.13
C ASP A 138 -5.18 4.82 -9.11
N MET A 139 -5.20 5.96 -8.42
CA MET A 139 -6.39 6.82 -8.31
C MET A 139 -6.90 7.31 -9.67
N ASN A 140 -6.00 7.50 -10.64
CA ASN A 140 -6.35 8.01 -11.96
C ASN A 140 -6.71 6.89 -12.95
N SER A 141 -6.46 5.64 -12.57
CA SER A 141 -6.91 4.54 -13.40
C SER A 141 -8.44 4.52 -13.38
N ASP A 142 -9.01 4.21 -14.54
CA ASP A 142 -10.44 4.22 -14.82
C ASP A 142 -11.11 3.03 -14.10
N HIS A 143 -10.98 2.98 -12.77
CA HIS A 143 -11.74 2.15 -11.85
C HIS A 143 -13.18 2.65 -11.91
N LYS A 144 -13.83 2.46 -13.06
CA LYS A 144 -15.26 2.67 -13.27
C LYS A 144 -15.99 1.66 -12.39
N LEU A 145 -16.06 1.96 -11.10
CA LEU A 145 -17.24 1.65 -10.32
C LEU A 145 -18.35 2.43 -11.02
N GLN A 146 -18.99 1.81 -12.02
CA GLN A 146 -20.19 2.34 -12.63
C GLN A 146 -21.17 2.57 -11.49
N TYR A 147 -21.32 3.84 -11.12
CA TYR A 147 -22.40 4.30 -10.28
C TYR A 147 -23.67 3.98 -11.07
N HIS A 148 -24.39 2.93 -10.67
CA HIS A 148 -25.79 2.82 -11.04
C HIS A 148 -26.52 3.78 -10.11
N GLU A 149 -26.93 4.94 -10.65
CA GLU A 149 -27.98 5.72 -10.02
C GLU A 149 -29.24 4.84 -10.00
N ASP A 150 -29.63 4.38 -8.80
CA ASP A 150 -30.97 3.86 -8.57
C ASP A 150 -31.95 5.03 -8.78
N THR A 151 -32.45 5.17 -10.01
CA THR A 151 -33.69 5.90 -10.26
C THR A 151 -34.84 5.04 -9.76
N SER A 152 -35.06 5.02 -8.44
CA SER A 152 -36.37 4.67 -7.90
C SER A 152 -37.24 5.92 -7.98
N SER A 153 -38.06 5.96 -9.02
CA SER A 153 -39.18 6.89 -9.13
C SER A 153 -40.34 6.34 -8.29
N GLU A 154 -40.80 7.12 -7.31
CA GLU A 154 -42.21 7.14 -6.88
C GLU A 154 -42.74 8.57 -7.02
#